data_AF-A0A3C0KEQ1-F1
#
_entry.id   AF-A0A3C0KEQ1-F1
#
_cell.length_a   1.000
_cell.length_b   1.000
_cell.length_c   1.000
_cell.angle_alpha   90.00
_cell.angle_beta   90.00
_cell.angle_gamma   90.00
#
_symmetry.space_group_name_H-M   'P 1'
#
loop_
_entity.id
_entity.type
_entity.pdbx_description
1 polymer ?
#
loop_
_entity_poly.entity_id
_entity_poly.type
_entity_poly.pdbx_seq_one_letter_code
_entity_poly.pdbx_strand_id
1 'polypeptide(L)'
;MTETDEVHAPLVQRLARDFGARWVDEHTVADWVAEGGDRVVLLAGDPVRFPEGVDVAAVLPELMKAFPGRFALAVVAREHEDAVARRYGSQRWPSLLFFRHGHYVTAIAGMQDWDVYLDAVQAALTMPTSRPPTIGIPVVSQPGPGACH
;
A
#
# COMPACT_ATOMS: atom_id res chain seq x y z
N MET A 1 1.93 -25.29 22.46
CA MET A 1 1.02 -24.13 22.34
C MET A 1 1.92 -22.92 22.22
N THR A 2 2.53 -22.74 21.05
CA THR A 2 3.62 -21.78 20.82
C THR A 2 3.02 -20.47 20.34
N GLU A 3 2.77 -19.58 21.30
CA GLU A 3 3.10 -18.15 21.24
C GLU A 3 3.25 -17.55 19.83
N THR A 4 2.15 -17.48 19.09
CA THR A 4 2.08 -16.76 17.79
C THR A 4 1.46 -15.37 18.01
N ASP A 5 1.87 -14.71 19.09
CA ASP A 5 1.68 -13.27 19.30
C ASP A 5 2.98 -12.57 18.89
N GLU A 6 3.53 -12.95 17.73
CA GLU A 6 4.73 -12.36 17.17
C GLU A 6 4.41 -10.96 16.61
N VAL A 7 4.36 -10.00 17.53
CA VAL A 7 4.86 -8.62 17.41
C VAL A 7 4.32 -7.79 16.22
N HIS A 8 3.02 -7.89 15.91
CA HIS A 8 2.35 -6.84 15.14
C HIS A 8 1.96 -5.68 16.06
N ALA A 9 2.35 -4.46 15.70
CA ALA A 9 2.05 -3.27 16.50
C ALA A 9 0.54 -3.19 16.78
N PRO A 10 0.11 -2.89 18.02
CA PRO A 10 -1.31 -2.94 18.43
C PRO A 10 -2.20 -2.03 17.57
N LEU A 11 -1.65 -0.95 17.01
CA LEU A 11 -2.38 -0.08 16.08
C LEU A 11 -2.65 -0.75 14.73
N VAL A 12 -1.72 -1.56 14.21
CA VAL A 12 -1.91 -2.31 12.95
C VAL A 12 -2.99 -3.37 13.15
N GLN A 13 -3.01 -4.06 14.29
CA GLN A 13 -4.09 -4.99 14.63
C GLN A 13 -5.45 -4.29 14.73
N ARG A 14 -5.48 -3.07 15.29
CA ARG A 14 -6.69 -2.25 15.36
C ARG A 14 -7.21 -1.86 13.98
N LEU A 15 -6.33 -1.56 13.02
CA LEU A 15 -6.75 -1.29 11.63
C LEU A 15 -7.52 -2.47 11.03
N ALA A 16 -7.03 -3.68 11.24
CA ALA A 16 -7.71 -4.86 10.74
C ALA A 16 -9.05 -5.12 11.46
N ARG A 17 -9.06 -5.01 12.79
CA ARG A 17 -10.22 -5.35 13.61
C ARG A 17 -11.33 -4.30 13.55
N ASP A 18 -10.99 -3.02 13.66
CA ASP A 18 -11.95 -1.93 13.84
C ASP A 18 -12.23 -1.16 12.53
N PHE A 19 -11.30 -1.19 11.56
CA PHE A 19 -11.41 -0.42 10.31
C PHE A 19 -11.52 -1.29 9.06
N GLY A 20 -11.56 -2.63 9.22
CA GLY A 20 -11.76 -3.57 8.13
C GLY A 20 -10.53 -3.73 7.22
N ALA A 21 -9.33 -3.37 7.70
CA ALA A 21 -8.11 -3.62 6.94
C ALA A 21 -7.88 -5.13 6.76
N ARG A 22 -7.53 -5.55 5.54
CA ARG A 22 -7.25 -6.96 5.26
C ARG A 22 -5.78 -7.27 5.49
N TRP A 23 -5.50 -8.38 6.15
CA TRP A 23 -4.14 -8.94 6.19
C TRP A 23 -3.80 -9.54 4.84
N VAL A 24 -2.67 -9.12 4.28
CA VAL A 24 -2.12 -9.64 3.03
C VAL A 24 -0.65 -9.96 3.19
N ASP A 25 -0.15 -10.83 2.33
CA ASP A 25 1.23 -11.31 2.27
C ASP A 25 1.78 -11.14 0.85
N GLU A 26 3.01 -11.57 0.62
CA GLU A 26 3.66 -11.47 -0.68
C GLU A 26 2.96 -12.24 -1.81
N HIS A 27 2.14 -13.25 -1.50
CA HIS A 27 1.39 -14.03 -2.48
C HIS A 27 -0.03 -13.47 -2.66
N THR A 28 -0.68 -13.03 -1.58
CA THR A 28 -2.08 -12.58 -1.60
C THR A 28 -2.26 -11.11 -1.94
N VAL A 29 -1.21 -10.27 -1.78
CA VAL A 29 -1.30 -8.84 -2.10
C VAL A 29 -1.67 -8.57 -3.56
N ALA A 30 -1.18 -9.40 -4.49
CA ALA A 30 -1.44 -9.22 -5.92
C ALA A 30 -2.90 -9.52 -6.27
N ASP A 31 -3.43 -10.66 -5.81
CA ASP A 31 -4.85 -11.02 -5.95
C ASP A 31 -5.76 -10.00 -5.29
N TRP A 32 -5.41 -9.56 -4.08
CA TRP A 32 -6.20 -8.55 -3.39
C TRP A 32 -6.20 -7.23 -4.17
N VAL A 33 -5.05 -6.76 -4.65
CA VAL A 33 -5.01 -5.53 -5.47
C VAL A 33 -5.84 -5.68 -6.75
N ALA A 34 -5.86 -6.88 -7.35
CA ALA A 34 -6.57 -7.19 -8.61
C ALA A 34 -8.10 -7.24 -8.48
N GLU A 35 -8.67 -7.38 -7.28
CA GLU A 35 -10.12 -7.31 -7.04
C GLU A 35 -10.74 -5.94 -7.45
N GLY A 36 -9.91 -4.92 -7.70
CA GLY A 36 -10.32 -3.64 -8.29
C GLY A 36 -10.67 -2.55 -7.27
N GLY A 37 -10.97 -1.35 -7.77
CA GLY A 37 -11.13 -0.14 -6.96
C GLY A 37 -9.79 0.48 -6.56
N ASP A 38 -9.83 1.51 -5.70
CA ASP A 38 -8.64 2.08 -5.09
C ASP A 38 -8.27 1.25 -3.86
N ARG A 39 -7.00 0.88 -3.74
CA ARG A 39 -6.49 -0.02 -2.69
C ARG A 39 -5.19 0.53 -2.15
N VAL A 40 -5.06 0.54 -0.83
CA VAL A 40 -3.89 1.05 -0.13
C VAL A 40 -3.30 -0.07 0.71
N VAL A 41 -2.01 -0.32 0.56
CA VAL A 41 -1.27 -1.32 1.34
C VAL A 41 -0.30 -0.60 2.26
N LEU A 42 -0.43 -0.80 3.57
CA LEU A 42 0.49 -0.29 4.57
C LEU A 42 1.67 -1.26 4.76
N LEU A 43 2.87 -0.71 4.62
CA LEU A 43 4.13 -1.28 5.09
C LEU A 43 4.61 -0.42 6.27
N ALA A 44 4.26 -0.82 7.49
CA ALA A 44 4.60 -0.10 8.71
C ALA A 44 6.10 -0.27 9.07
N GLY A 45 6.68 -1.43 8.77
CA GLY A 45 8.03 -1.79 9.18
C GLY A 45 8.12 -2.12 10.68
N ASP A 46 9.36 -2.35 11.13
CA ASP A 46 9.64 -2.67 12.54
C ASP A 46 9.39 -1.44 13.43
N PRO A 47 8.41 -1.47 14.37
CA PRO A 47 8.11 -0.33 15.23
C PRO A 47 9.26 0.07 16.16
N VAL A 48 10.21 -0.84 16.41
CA VAL A 48 11.43 -0.55 17.20
C VAL A 48 12.45 0.22 16.38
N ARG A 49 12.54 -0.06 15.07
CA ARG A 49 13.51 0.60 14.16
C ARG A 49 12.94 1.86 13.53
N PHE A 50 11.63 1.86 13.26
CA PHE A 50 10.88 2.91 12.58
C PHE A 50 9.66 3.27 13.43
N PRO A 51 9.82 4.09 14.49
CA PRO A 51 8.70 4.51 15.33
C PRO A 51 7.61 5.24 14.52
N GLU A 52 7.99 5.92 13.43
CA GLU A 52 7.07 6.58 12.51
C GLU A 52 6.00 5.64 11.91
N GLY A 53 6.27 4.33 11.82
CA GLY A 53 5.28 3.36 11.35
C GLY A 53 4.05 3.27 12.25
N VAL A 54 4.24 3.51 13.55
CA VAL A 54 3.17 3.60 14.55
C VAL A 54 2.33 4.86 14.31
N ASP A 55 2.98 5.99 13.99
CA ASP A 55 2.30 7.25 13.70
C ASP A 55 1.45 7.15 12.42
N VAL A 56 2.00 6.55 11.35
CA VAL A 56 1.25 6.30 10.12
C VAL A 56 0.04 5.39 10.39
N ALA A 57 0.21 4.33 11.18
CA ALA A 57 -0.89 3.46 11.58
C ALA A 57 -1.96 4.19 12.41
N ALA A 58 -1.56 5.19 13.22
CA ALA A 58 -2.48 5.99 14.03
C ALA A 58 -3.33 6.96 13.19
N VAL A 59 -2.79 7.50 12.09
CA VAL A 59 -3.50 8.47 11.22
C VAL A 59 -4.31 7.82 10.10
N LEU A 60 -4.03 6.57 9.74
CA LEU A 60 -4.79 5.83 8.73
C LEU A 60 -6.31 5.82 8.96
N PRO A 61 -6.84 5.63 10.18
CA PRO A 61 -8.26 5.77 10.48
C PRO A 61 -8.85 7.13 10.08
N GLU A 62 -8.10 8.20 10.32
CA GLU A 62 -8.55 9.56 9.99
C GLU A 62 -8.55 9.78 8.48
N LEU A 63 -7.59 9.19 7.75
CA LEU A 63 -7.61 9.20 6.28
C LEU A 63 -8.79 8.42 5.71
N MET A 64 -9.12 7.28 6.29
CA MET A 64 -10.31 6.52 5.89
C MET A 64 -11.60 7.31 6.13
N LYS A 65 -11.66 8.12 7.20
CA LYS A 65 -12.79 9.03 7.45
C LYS A 65 -12.82 10.22 6.48
N ALA A 66 -11.66 10.77 6.10
CA ALA A 66 -11.55 11.86 5.14
C ALA A 66 -11.94 11.42 3.72
N PHE A 67 -11.68 10.16 3.36
CA PHE A 67 -12.00 9.58 2.06
C PHE A 67 -12.93 8.34 2.20
N PRO A 68 -14.16 8.52 2.69
CA PRO A 68 -15.03 7.40 3.08
C PRO A 68 -15.42 6.56 1.86
N GLY A 69 -15.13 5.26 1.93
CA GLY A 69 -15.41 4.31 0.85
C GLY A 69 -14.62 4.56 -0.44
N ARG A 70 -13.60 5.42 -0.39
CA ARG A 70 -12.80 5.75 -1.58
C ARG A 70 -11.79 4.66 -1.88
N PHE A 71 -11.13 4.13 -0.85
CA PHE A 71 -10.16 3.05 -0.96
C PHE A 71 -10.36 1.96 0.10
N ALA A 72 -9.92 0.74 -0.20
CA ALA A 72 -9.79 -0.33 0.78
C ALA A 72 -8.37 -0.37 1.34
N LEU A 73 -8.23 -0.71 2.63
CA LEU A 73 -6.95 -0.78 3.31
C LEU A 73 -6.52 -2.25 3.48
N ALA A 74 -5.23 -2.50 3.26
CA ALA A 74 -4.59 -3.75 3.65
C ALA A 74 -3.33 -3.47 4.44
N VAL A 75 -2.99 -4.41 5.31
CA VAL A 75 -1.79 -4.39 6.15
C VAL A 75 -0.99 -5.65 5.84
N VAL A 76 0.33 -5.50 5.75
CA VAL A 76 1.22 -6.62 5.47
C VAL A 76 1.83 -7.13 6.76
N ALA A 77 1.87 -8.45 6.93
CA ALA A 77 2.57 -9.04 8.06
C ALA A 77 4.07 -8.77 7.96
N ARG A 78 4.70 -8.46 9.10
CA ARG A 78 6.11 -8.05 9.23
C ARG A 78 7.10 -8.92 8.45
N GLU A 79 6.89 -10.23 8.44
CA GLU A 79 7.76 -11.18 7.74
C GLU A 79 7.71 -11.05 6.20
N HIS A 80 6.59 -10.56 5.67
CA HIS A 80 6.36 -10.37 4.22
C HIS A 80 6.56 -8.93 3.76
N GLU A 81 6.68 -7.96 4.67
CA GLU A 81 6.85 -6.54 4.32
C GLU A 81 8.05 -6.31 3.41
N ASP A 82 9.19 -6.95 3.68
CA ASP A 82 10.41 -6.81 2.87
C ASP A 82 10.21 -7.37 1.45
N ALA A 83 9.57 -8.53 1.32
CA ALA A 83 9.27 -9.15 0.03
C ALA A 83 8.29 -8.31 -0.80
N VAL A 84 7.23 -7.80 -0.16
CA VAL A 84 6.25 -6.89 -0.79
C VAL A 84 6.91 -5.58 -1.19
N ALA A 85 7.71 -4.98 -0.31
CA ALA A 85 8.45 -3.74 -0.58
C ALA A 85 9.36 -3.91 -1.81
N ARG A 86 10.16 -4.97 -1.86
CA ARG A 86 11.01 -5.29 -3.03
C ARG A 86 10.22 -5.48 -4.32
N ARG A 87 9.07 -6.17 -4.26
CA ARG A 87 8.22 -6.41 -5.42
C ARG A 87 7.69 -5.11 -6.03
N TYR A 88 7.30 -4.15 -5.19
CA TYR A 88 6.77 -2.86 -5.64
C TYR A 88 7.82 -1.74 -5.69
N GLY A 89 9.09 -2.06 -5.46
CA GLY A 89 10.20 -1.10 -5.49
C GLY A 89 10.21 -0.08 -4.35
N SER A 90 9.51 -0.36 -3.25
CA SER A 90 9.60 0.44 -2.03
C SER A 90 10.87 0.06 -1.26
N GLN A 91 11.67 1.07 -0.92
CA GLN A 91 12.93 0.92 -0.17
C GLN A 91 12.94 1.78 1.09
N ARG A 92 11.79 2.36 1.45
CA ARG A 92 11.63 3.27 2.59
C ARG A 92 10.51 2.76 3.49
N TRP A 93 10.73 2.87 4.80
CA TRP A 93 9.76 2.51 5.82
C TRP A 93 9.51 3.72 6.73
N PRO A 94 8.26 3.93 7.18
CA PRO A 94 7.03 3.29 6.70
C PRO A 94 6.66 3.72 5.26
N SER A 95 5.82 2.95 4.58
CA SER A 95 5.30 3.29 3.24
C SER A 95 3.84 2.89 3.05
N LEU A 96 3.09 3.74 2.35
CA LEU A 96 1.76 3.46 1.82
C LEU A 96 1.85 3.26 0.31
N LEU A 97 1.52 2.06 -0.16
CA LEU A 97 1.44 1.74 -1.58
C LEU A 97 0.01 1.95 -2.07
N PHE A 98 -0.14 2.73 -3.14
CA PHE A 98 -1.43 3.02 -3.76
C PHE A 98 -1.60 2.21 -5.03
N PHE A 99 -2.77 1.60 -5.14
CA PHE A 99 -3.18 0.80 -6.27
C PHE A 99 -4.57 1.23 -6.75
N ARG A 100 -4.81 1.04 -8.03
CA ARG A 100 -6.06 1.39 -8.70
C ARG A 100 -6.35 0.36 -9.78
N HIS A 101 -7.53 -0.26 -9.72
CA HIS A 101 -7.96 -1.26 -10.69
C HIS A 101 -6.92 -2.38 -10.92
N GLY A 102 -6.24 -2.84 -9.87
CA GLY A 102 -5.20 -3.86 -10.01
C GLY A 102 -3.80 -3.34 -10.39
N HIS A 103 -3.66 -2.06 -10.69
CA HIS A 103 -2.39 -1.46 -11.11
C HIS A 103 -1.80 -0.57 -10.02
N TYR A 104 -0.47 -0.56 -9.91
CA TYR A 104 0.24 0.39 -9.05
C TYR A 104 -0.03 1.84 -9.49
N VAL A 105 -0.01 2.77 -8.55
CA VAL A 105 -0.12 4.21 -8.83
C VAL A 105 1.13 4.91 -8.33
N THR A 106 1.35 4.86 -7.02
CA THR A 106 2.46 5.53 -6.36
C THR A 106 2.70 4.96 -4.97
N ALA A 107 3.78 5.37 -4.32
CA ALA A 107 4.07 5.07 -2.94
C ALA A 107 4.37 6.36 -2.18
N ILE A 108 3.74 6.53 -1.02
CA ILE A 108 4.04 7.64 -0.10
C ILE A 108 4.82 7.05 1.07
N ALA A 109 6.07 7.48 1.23
CA ALA A 109 6.95 7.02 2.29
C ALA A 109 7.04 8.04 3.42
N GLY A 110 7.12 7.54 4.65
CA GLY A 110 7.26 8.34 5.87
C GLY A 110 5.97 9.02 6.32
N MET A 111 6.01 9.53 7.54
CA MET A 111 4.99 10.44 8.06
C MET A 111 5.26 11.86 7.59
N GLN A 112 4.20 12.60 7.25
CA GLN A 112 4.28 14.02 6.85
C GLN A 112 3.25 14.82 7.65
N ASP A 113 3.32 16.16 7.57
CA ASP A 113 2.27 17.02 8.12
C ASP A 113 0.89 16.64 7.57
N TRP A 114 -0.14 16.76 8.40
CA TRP A 114 -1.49 16.27 8.10
C TRP A 114 -2.06 16.80 6.78
N ASP A 115 -1.98 18.10 6.55
CA ASP A 115 -2.49 18.72 5.31
C ASP A 115 -1.71 18.24 4.07
N VAL A 116 -0.39 18.08 4.20
CA VAL A 116 0.47 17.56 3.11
C VAL A 116 0.13 16.11 2.83
N TYR A 117 -0.14 15.32 3.88
CA TYR A 117 -0.49 13.91 3.75
C TYR A 117 -1.85 13.75 3.08
N LEU A 118 -2.85 14.55 3.46
CA LEU A 118 -4.16 14.57 2.82
C LEU A 118 -4.07 14.92 1.32
N ASP A 119 -3.32 15.96 0.98
CA ASP A 119 -3.12 16.38 -0.42
C ASP A 119 -2.40 15.28 -1.21
N ALA A 120 -1.34 14.69 -0.64
CA ALA A 120 -0.62 13.59 -1.28
C ALA A 120 -1.50 12.36 -1.51
N VAL A 121 -2.32 11.98 -0.53
CA VAL A 121 -3.28 10.87 -0.65
C VAL A 121 -4.34 11.19 -1.70
N GLN A 122 -4.89 12.41 -1.71
CA GLN A 122 -5.87 12.83 -2.71
C GLN A 122 -5.27 12.85 -4.12
N ALA A 123 -4.04 13.33 -4.27
CA ALA A 123 -3.29 13.28 -5.51
C ALA A 123 -3.07 11.83 -5.96
N ALA A 124 -2.66 10.93 -5.07
CA ALA A 124 -2.51 9.51 -5.37
C ALA A 124 -3.85 8.86 -5.79
N LEU A 125 -4.95 9.24 -5.14
CA LEU A 125 -6.32 8.80 -5.48
C LEU A 125 -6.91 9.52 -6.70
N THR A 126 -6.17 10.38 -7.39
CA THR A 126 -6.62 11.01 -8.66
C THR A 126 -5.64 10.76 -9.80
N MET A 127 -4.40 10.41 -9.48
CA MET A 127 -3.37 10.04 -10.45
C MET A 127 -3.78 8.85 -11.33
N PRO A 128 -3.35 8.85 -12.60
CA PRO A 128 -3.48 7.67 -13.45
C PRO A 128 -2.60 6.54 -12.92
N THR A 129 -2.98 5.29 -13.21
CA THR A 129 -2.19 4.11 -12.89
C THR A 129 -0.81 4.19 -13.54
N SER A 130 0.24 3.83 -12.81
CA SER A 130 1.63 3.85 -13.26
C SER A 130 2.29 2.48 -13.08
N ARG A 131 3.42 2.24 -13.73
CA ARG A 131 4.18 1.01 -13.54
C ARG A 131 5.00 1.13 -12.25
N PRO A 132 5.00 0.11 -11.34
CA PRO A 132 5.88 0.16 -10.18
C PRO A 132 7.34 0.23 -10.66
N PRO A 133 8.23 0.92 -9.92
CA PRO A 133 9.63 1.10 -10.30
C PRO A 133 10.49 -0.17 -10.23
N THR A 134 9.87 -1.36 -10.31
CA THR A 134 10.54 -2.65 -10.23
C THR A 134 11.54 -2.82 -11.38
N ILE A 135 12.73 -3.32 -11.04
CA ILE A 135 13.79 -3.67 -11.99
C ILE A 135 13.30 -4.83 -12.88
N GLY A 136 13.05 -4.50 -14.15
CA GLY A 136 13.28 -5.42 -15.28
C GLY A 136 12.14 -6.36 -15.69
N ILE A 137 11.16 -5.85 -16.46
CA ILE A 137 10.62 -6.60 -17.61
C ILE A 137 10.46 -5.60 -18.77
N PRO A 138 11.15 -5.80 -19.93
CA PRO A 138 10.97 -4.94 -21.08
C PRO A 138 9.51 -5.03 -21.55
N VAL A 139 8.86 -3.87 -21.69
CA VAL A 139 7.62 -3.75 -22.45
C VAL A 139 7.96 -4.09 -23.89
N VAL A 140 7.53 -5.26 -24.36
CA VAL A 140 7.33 -5.45 -25.79
C VAL A 140 6.11 -4.61 -26.14
N SER A 141 6.37 -3.38 -26.57
CA SER A 141 5.36 -2.58 -27.26
C SER A 141 4.98 -3.37 -28.50
N GLN A 142 3.78 -3.93 -28.56
CA GLN A 142 3.21 -4.37 -29.84
C GLN A 142 2.95 -3.09 -30.67
N PRO A 143 3.56 -2.93 -31.85
CA PRO A 143 3.11 -1.91 -32.77
C PRO A 143 1.78 -2.39 -33.39
N GLY A 144 0.67 -1.82 -32.93
CA GLY A 144 -0.50 -1.63 -33.78
C GLY A 144 -0.24 -0.44 -34.69
N PRO A 145 -0.44 -0.60 -36.00
CA PRO A 145 -1.61 0.04 -36.62
C PRO A 145 -2.34 -0.98 -37.51
N GLY A 146 -3.66 -1.01 -37.53
CA GLY A 146 -4.44 0.13 -37.99
C GLY A 146 -4.37 0.15 -39.52
N ALA A 147 -5.40 -0.40 -40.15
CA ALA A 147 -5.60 -0.40 -41.59
C ALA A 147 -5.56 1.01 -42.19
N CYS A 148 -4.98 1.14 -43.40
CA CYS A 148 -5.30 2.15 -44.42
C CYS A 148 -4.69 1.71 -45.77
N HIS A 149 -5.44 1.01 -46.62
CA HIS A 149 -5.96 1.43 -47.94
C HIS A 149 -6.61 0.25 -48.66
#